data_AF-V9QEI7-F1
#
_entry.id   AF-V9QEI7-F1
#
_cell.length_a   1.000
_cell.length_b   1.000
_cell.length_c   1.000
_cell.angle_alpha   90.00
_cell.angle_beta   90.00
_cell.angle_gamma   90.00
#
_symmetry.space_group_name_H-M   'P 1'
#
loop_
_entity.id
_entity.type
_entity.pdbx_description
1 polymer ?
#
loop_
_entity_poly.entity_id
_entity_poly.type
_entity_poly.pdbx_seq_one_letter_code
_entity_poly.pdbx_strand_id
1 'polypeptide(L)'
;MLKLICIAFLVTVLTLVAGEDSLDPAEYGCADDINQEDLLKKNDVCLQCEDLHKEGVVFSLCKTNCFTTQYFTNCVKDLEEAEKEPPE
;
A
#
# COMPACT_ATOMS: atom_id res chain seq x y z
N MET A 1 -7.31 42.11 -3.57
CA MET A 1 -5.95 41.54 -3.73
C MET A 1 -5.71 40.36 -2.80
N LEU A 2 -5.85 40.50 -1.47
CA LEU A 2 -5.58 39.41 -0.50
C LEU A 2 -6.38 38.11 -0.74
N LYS A 3 -7.68 38.21 -1.05
CA LYS A 3 -8.53 37.04 -1.37
C LYS A 3 -8.04 36.21 -2.56
N LEU A 4 -7.47 36.86 -3.59
CA LEU A 4 -6.96 36.17 -4.77
C LEU A 4 -5.69 35.38 -4.47
N ILE A 5 -4.85 35.89 -3.57
CA ILE A 5 -3.62 35.22 -3.13
C ILE A 5 -3.97 33.94 -2.36
N CYS A 6 -4.95 33.99 -1.46
CA CYS A 6 -5.39 32.80 -0.70
C CYS A 6 -5.91 31.69 -1.61
N ILE A 7 -6.70 32.02 -2.64
CA ILE A 7 -7.22 31.02 -3.59
C ILE A 7 -6.09 30.39 -4.40
N ALA A 8 -5.13 31.20 -4.88
CA ALA A 8 -3.97 30.68 -5.60
C ALA A 8 -3.16 29.70 -4.73
N PHE A 9 -2.96 30.03 -3.45
CA PHE A 9 -2.24 29.17 -2.50
C PHE A 9 -2.97 27.85 -2.24
N LEU A 10 -4.29 27.89 -2.04
CA LEU A 10 -5.11 26.68 -1.82
C LEU A 10 -5.09 25.76 -3.04
N VAL A 11 -5.15 26.31 -4.26
CA VAL A 11 -5.08 25.51 -5.50
C VAL A 11 -3.71 24.86 -5.65
N THR A 12 -2.61 25.59 -5.41
CA THR A 12 -1.26 25.00 -5.47
C THR A 12 -1.05 23.89 -4.45
N VAL A 13 -1.57 24.05 -3.23
CA VAL A 13 -1.48 23.01 -2.20
C VAL A 13 -2.32 21.79 -2.60
N LEU A 14 -3.54 21.98 -3.10
CA LEU A 14 -4.39 20.88 -3.60
C LEU A 14 -3.73 20.10 -4.74
N THR A 15 -3.08 20.77 -5.69
CA THR A 15 -2.36 20.09 -6.78
C THR A 15 -1.11 19.35 -6.30
N LEU A 16 -0.46 19.80 -5.22
CA LEU A 16 0.69 19.10 -4.65
C LEU A 16 0.29 17.84 -3.87
N VAL A 17 -0.91 17.82 -3.26
CA VAL A 17 -1.40 16.69 -2.47
C VAL A 17 -1.92 15.54 -3.35
N ALA A 18 -2.28 15.80 -4.61
CA ALA A 18 -2.53 14.73 -5.59
C ALA A 18 -1.24 14.00 -6.04
N GLY A 19 -0.19 14.06 -5.22
CA GLY A 19 1.10 13.43 -5.45
C GLY A 19 0.92 11.94 -5.71
N GLU A 20 1.55 11.49 -6.78
CA GLU A 20 1.59 10.12 -7.24
C GLU A 20 1.98 9.20 -6.08
N ASP A 21 1.05 8.33 -5.65
CA ASP A 21 1.37 7.23 -4.73
C ASP A 21 2.48 6.42 -5.40
N SER A 22 3.70 6.61 -4.92
CA SER A 22 4.89 5.90 -5.38
C SER A 22 5.60 5.39 -4.15
N LEU A 23 6.01 4.13 -4.21
CA LEU A 23 6.71 3.46 -3.13
C LEU A 23 8.17 3.28 -3.56
N ASP A 24 9.09 3.44 -2.62
CA ASP A 24 10.51 3.16 -2.85
C ASP A 24 10.73 1.64 -2.91
N PRO A 25 11.07 1.04 -4.07
CA PRO A 25 11.30 -0.40 -4.19
C PRO A 25 12.35 -0.94 -3.20
N ALA A 26 13.35 -0.12 -2.85
CA ALA A 26 14.44 -0.52 -1.96
C ALA A 26 13.93 -0.83 -0.53
N GLU A 27 12.89 -0.12 -0.06
CA GLU A 27 12.27 -0.38 1.26
C GLU A 27 11.53 -1.73 1.35
N TYR A 28 11.29 -2.35 0.19
CA TYR A 28 10.62 -3.64 0.04
C TYR A 28 11.62 -4.73 -0.38
N GLY A 29 12.89 -4.39 -0.64
CA GLY A 29 13.88 -5.31 -1.19
C GLY A 29 13.58 -5.73 -2.64
N CYS A 30 12.87 -4.88 -3.38
CA CYS A 30 12.58 -5.05 -4.80
C CYS A 30 13.69 -4.43 -5.66
N ALA A 31 13.72 -4.80 -6.95
CA ALA A 31 14.58 -4.13 -7.92
C ALA A 31 14.01 -2.74 -8.29
N ASP A 32 14.88 -1.79 -8.62
CA ASP A 32 14.49 -0.40 -8.94
C ASP A 32 13.61 -0.28 -10.18
N ASP A 33 13.62 -1.29 -11.06
CA ASP A 33 12.82 -1.37 -12.28
C ASP A 33 11.45 -2.04 -12.08
N ILE A 34 11.08 -2.37 -10.83
CA ILE A 34 9.77 -2.94 -10.55
C ILE A 34 8.65 -2.00 -10.96
N ASN A 35 7.58 -2.58 -11.53
CA ASN A 35 6.38 -1.83 -11.84
C ASN A 35 5.74 -1.26 -10.55
N GLN A 36 5.57 0.06 -10.49
CA GLN A 36 5.01 0.76 -9.34
C GLN A 36 3.56 0.37 -9.04
N GLU A 37 2.74 0.14 -10.06
CA GLU A 37 1.36 -0.35 -9.89
C GLU A 37 1.34 -1.73 -9.23
N ASP A 38 2.25 -2.61 -9.63
CA ASP A 38 2.39 -3.94 -9.04
C ASP A 38 2.94 -3.88 -7.60
N LEU A 39 3.83 -2.94 -7.31
CA LEU A 39 4.37 -2.71 -5.97
C LEU A 39 3.26 -2.19 -5.03
N LEU A 40 2.47 -1.22 -5.47
CA LEU A 40 1.31 -0.70 -4.74
C LEU A 40 0.28 -1.79 -4.45
N LYS A 41 -0.09 -2.58 -5.46
CA LYS A 41 -1.04 -3.70 -5.28
C LYS A 41 -0.57 -4.71 -4.25
N LYS A 42 0.71 -5.10 -4.28
CA LYS A 42 1.26 -6.05 -3.30
C LYS A 42 1.38 -5.43 -1.91
N ASN A 43 1.70 -4.15 -1.82
CA ASN A 43 1.69 -3.42 -0.55
C ASN A 43 0.27 -3.39 0.06
N ASP A 44 -0.75 -3.14 -0.76
CA ASP A 44 -2.15 -3.13 -0.32
C ASP A 44 -2.59 -4.50 0.21
N VAL A 45 -2.22 -5.60 -0.45
CA VAL A 45 -2.42 -6.97 0.07
C VAL A 45 -1.83 -7.12 1.48
N CYS A 46 -0.61 -6.61 1.72
CA CYS A 46 0.00 -6.69 3.05
C CYS A 46 -0.71 -5.83 4.11
N LEU A 47 -1.29 -4.69 3.73
CA LEU A 47 -2.10 -3.86 4.63
C LEU A 47 -3.42 -4.55 4.98
N GLN A 48 -4.10 -5.13 3.99
CA GLN A 48 -5.32 -5.90 4.22
C GLN A 48 -5.06 -7.10 5.15
N CYS A 49 -3.92 -7.76 4.97
CA CYS A 49 -3.48 -8.84 5.85
C CYS A 49 -3.26 -8.40 7.29
N GLU A 50 -2.61 -7.26 7.47
CA GLU A 50 -2.36 -6.71 8.80
C GLU A 50 -3.68 -6.38 9.50
N ASP A 51 -4.67 -5.89 8.78
CA ASP A 51 -6.03 -5.67 9.30
C ASP A 51 -6.78 -6.99 9.59
N LEU A 52 -6.61 -8.01 8.74
CA LEU A 52 -7.21 -9.33 8.91
C LEU A 52 -6.69 -10.02 10.17
N HIS A 53 -5.36 -10.11 10.34
CA HIS A 53 -4.74 -10.82 11.45
C HIS A 53 -4.60 -9.95 12.72
N LYS A 54 -4.60 -8.62 12.58
CA LYS A 54 -4.47 -7.65 13.69
C LYS A 54 -3.18 -7.82 14.50
N GLU A 55 -2.11 -8.28 13.86
CA GLU A 55 -0.79 -8.41 14.47
C GLU A 55 0.18 -7.41 13.84
N GLY A 56 0.84 -6.57 14.65
CA GLY A 56 1.75 -5.52 14.18
C GLY A 56 3.07 -5.99 13.55
N VAL A 57 3.18 -7.28 13.23
CA VAL A 57 4.32 -7.89 12.53
C VAL A 57 3.95 -8.36 11.12
N VAL A 58 2.65 -8.50 10.82
CA VAL A 58 2.14 -9.10 9.58
C VAL A 58 2.61 -8.30 8.37
N PHE A 59 2.47 -6.97 8.39
CA PHE A 59 2.89 -6.13 7.28
C PHE A 59 4.38 -6.30 6.95
N SER A 60 5.24 -6.32 7.99
CA SER A 60 6.69 -6.46 7.83
C SER A 60 7.07 -7.84 7.25
N LEU A 61 6.45 -8.92 7.72
CA LEU A 61 6.69 -10.28 7.22
C LEU A 61 6.17 -10.46 5.79
N CYS A 62 5.02 -9.86 5.50
CA CYS A 62 4.37 -9.92 4.19
C CYS A 62 5.21 -9.24 3.10
N LYS A 63 5.76 -8.05 3.38
CA LYS A 63 6.55 -7.30 2.38
C LYS A 63 7.98 -7.79 2.19
N THR A 64 8.46 -8.70 3.04
CA THR A 64 9.86 -9.15 3.05
C THR A 64 10.27 -9.74 1.69
N ASN A 65 11.52 -9.51 1.28
CA ASN A 65 12.09 -10.01 0.02
C ASN A 65 11.19 -9.75 -1.21
N CYS A 66 10.66 -8.54 -1.33
CA CYS A 66 9.79 -8.16 -2.44
C CYS A 66 8.57 -9.07 -2.59
N PHE A 67 7.88 -9.38 -1.49
CA PHE A 67 6.65 -10.18 -1.48
C PHE A 67 6.82 -11.61 -2.03
N THR A 68 8.05 -12.14 -2.03
CA THR A 68 8.35 -13.50 -2.52
C THR A 68 8.30 -14.56 -1.42
N THR A 69 7.95 -14.18 -0.19
CA THR A 69 7.89 -15.10 0.94
C THR A 69 6.63 -15.96 0.90
N GLN A 70 6.70 -17.13 1.55
CA GLN A 70 5.50 -17.94 1.80
C GLN A 70 4.47 -17.19 2.65
N TYR A 71 4.91 -16.20 3.43
CA TYR A 71 4.03 -15.36 4.23
C TYR A 71 3.10 -14.53 3.35
N PHE A 72 3.62 -13.87 2.30
CA PHE A 72 2.80 -13.18 1.30
C PHE A 72 1.82 -14.15 0.61
N THR A 73 2.28 -15.32 0.19
CA THR A 73 1.41 -16.30 -0.48
C THR A 73 0.29 -16.82 0.43
N ASN A 74 0.56 -17.03 1.71
CA ASN A 74 -0.48 -17.46 2.67
C ASN A 74 -1.43 -16.31 2.96
N CYS A 75 -0.92 -15.11 3.12
CA CYS A 75 -1.73 -13.90 3.29
C CYS A 75 -2.77 -13.73 2.17
N VAL A 76 -2.39 -13.93 0.91
CA VAL A 76 -3.32 -13.89 -0.23
C VAL A 76 -4.43 -14.94 -0.07
N LYS A 77 -4.09 -16.16 0.34
CA LYS A 77 -5.08 -17.23 0.56
C LYS A 77 -6.02 -16.90 1.71
N ASP A 78 -5.48 -16.38 2.82
CA ASP A 78 -6.26 -16.03 4.00
C ASP A 78 -7.28 -14.92 3.67
N LEU A 79 -6.88 -13.94 2.85
CA LEU A 79 -7.80 -12.92 2.30
C LEU A 79 -8.86 -13.54 1.38
N GLU A 80 -8.46 -14.42 0.45
CA GLU A 80 -9.39 -15.13 -0.43
C GLU A 80 -10.35 -16.07 0.31
N GLU A 81 -9.97 -16.56 1.50
CA GLU A 81 -10.83 -17.37 2.37
C GLU A 81 -11.78 -16.47 3.17
N ALA A 82 -11.29 -15.36 3.72
CA ALA A 82 -12.10 -14.37 4.42
C ALA A 82 -13.18 -13.74 3.53
N GLU A 83 -12.93 -13.57 2.23
CA GLU A 83 -13.93 -13.11 1.26
C GLU A 83 -15.05 -14.13 0.98
N LYS A 84 -14.79 -15.43 1.22
CA LYS A 84 -15.75 -16.52 0.96
C LYS A 84 -16.64 -16.81 2.16
N GLU A 85 -16.21 -16.49 3.37
CA GLU A 85 -17.02 -16.66 4.56
C GLU A 85 -18.08 -15.54 4.63
N PRO A 86 -19.38 -15.87 4.65
CA PRO A 86 -20.39 -14.87 4.96
C PRO A 86 -20.10 -14.31 6.37
N PRO A 87 -20.24 -12.99 6.61
CA PRO A 87 -20.18 -12.48 7.97
C PRO A 87 -21.25 -13.19 8.81
N GLU A 88 -20.82 -13.91 9.85
CA GLU A 88 -21.70 -14.59 10.81
C GLU A 88 -22.72 -13.63 11.47
#